data_AF-A0A9W7JEP9-F1
#
_entry.id   AF-A0A9W7JEP9-F1
#
_cell.length_a   1.000
_cell.length_b   1.000
_cell.length_c   1.000
_cell.angle_alpha   90.00
_cell.angle_beta   90.00
_cell.angle_gamma   90.00
#
_symmetry.space_group_name_H-M   'P 1'
#
loop_
_entity.id
_entity.type
_entity.pdbx_description
1 polymer ?
#
loop_
_entity_poly.entity_id
_entity_poly.type
_entity_poly.pdbx_seq_one_letter_code
_entity_poly.pdbx_strand_id
1 'polypeptide(L)'
;MLLAVKAVIAKSFERIHRSNLVDMGIISLCFKPGEDAHTKINRYTIHLPSKIHKIRPCQYVTITIDTGKSFTGTARFNTKVELAYFNHGGILPFVIRNLNKKKTI
;
A
#
# COMPACT_ATOMS: atom_id res chain seq x y z
N MET A 1 -2.15 14.89 3.33
CA MET A 1 -3.15 13.79 3.24
C MET A 1 -4.17 14.00 4.37
N LEU A 2 -5.35 14.54 4.07
CA LEU A 2 -6.26 15.16 5.05
C LEU A 2 -7.17 14.18 5.82
N LEU A 3 -7.20 12.88 5.47
CA LEU A 3 -8.12 11.90 6.06
C LEU A 3 -7.43 10.71 6.76
N ALA A 4 -6.12 10.78 7.00
CA ALA A 4 -5.34 9.73 7.69
C ALA A 4 -5.42 8.29 7.11
N VAL A 5 -6.01 8.09 5.93
CA VAL A 5 -6.12 6.81 5.21
C VAL A 5 -4.75 6.15 4.92
N LYS A 6 -4.45 5.01 5.55
CA LYS A 6 -3.18 4.30 5.36
C LYS A 6 -3.22 3.24 4.25
N ALA A 7 -4.38 2.69 3.96
CA ALA A 7 -4.57 1.66 2.95
C ALA A 7 -5.98 1.73 2.36
N VAL A 8 -6.11 1.29 1.11
CA VAL A 8 -7.38 1.12 0.40
C VAL A 8 -7.45 -0.31 -0.11
N ILE A 9 -8.56 -1.00 0.17
CA ILE A 9 -8.81 -2.35 -0.31
C ILE A 9 -9.96 -2.30 -1.33
N ALA A 10 -9.77 -2.86 -2.52
CA ALA A 10 -10.77 -2.88 -3.57
C ALA A 10 -10.68 -4.16 -4.43
N LYS A 11 -11.70 -4.46 -5.23
CA LYS A 11 -11.64 -5.54 -6.24
C LYS A 11 -10.62 -5.24 -7.33
N SER A 12 -10.60 -4.00 -7.80
CA SER A 12 -9.73 -3.51 -8.86
C SER A 12 -9.41 -2.03 -8.63
N PHE A 13 -8.37 -1.56 -9.30
CA PHE A 13 -8.05 -0.14 -9.37
C PHE A 13 -7.82 0.26 -10.81
N GLU A 14 -8.26 1.46 -11.16
CA GLU A 14 -7.80 2.14 -12.35
C GLU A 14 -6.29 2.37 -12.30
N ARG A 15 -5.61 2.20 -13.45
CA ARG A 15 -4.14 2.19 -13.52
C ARG A 15 -3.52 3.46 -12.94
N ILE A 16 -4.10 4.62 -13.27
CA ILE A 16 -3.63 5.94 -12.84
C ILE A 16 -3.98 6.19 -11.37
N HIS A 17 -5.21 5.84 -10.96
CA HIS A 17 -5.66 6.04 -9.58
C HIS A 17 -4.81 5.26 -8.58
N ARG A 18 -4.43 4.02 -8.91
CA ARG A 18 -3.53 3.21 -8.11
C ARG A 18 -2.17 3.88 -7.90
N SER A 19 -1.54 4.39 -8.96
CA SER A 19 -0.23 5.04 -8.85
C SER A 19 -0.30 6.26 -7.94
N ASN A 20 -1.35 7.08 -8.08
CA ASN A 20 -1.55 8.26 -7.24
C ASN A 20 -1.68 7.90 -5.76
N LEU A 21 -2.39 6.82 -5.41
CA LEU A 21 -2.49 6.37 -4.03
C LEU A 21 -1.11 6.02 -3.45
N VAL A 22 -0.31 5.26 -4.20
CA VAL A 22 1.04 4.86 -3.78
C VAL A 22 1.97 6.06 -3.66
N ASP A 23 1.89 7.01 -4.58
CA ASP A 23 2.64 8.27 -4.55
C ASP A 23 2.29 9.14 -3.33
N MET A 24 1.07 9.01 -2.81
CA MET A 24 0.62 9.63 -1.56
C MET A 24 0.98 8.82 -0.31
N GLY A 25 1.67 7.68 -0.46
CA GLY A 25 2.04 6.80 0.64
C GLY A 25 0.90 5.90 1.15
N ILE A 26 -0.13 5.69 0.33
CA ILE A 26 -1.29 4.84 0.65
C ILE A 26 -1.11 3.46 0.00
N ILE A 27 -1.35 2.40 0.75
CA ILE A 27 -1.25 1.03 0.24
C ILE A 27 -2.50 0.68 -0.56
N SER A 28 -2.35 0.31 -1.84
CA SER A 28 -3.42 -0.26 -2.66
C SER A 28 -3.44 -1.79 -2.55
N LEU A 29 -4.54 -2.34 -2.02
CA LEU A 29 -4.75 -3.77 -1.81
C LEU A 29 -5.88 -4.28 -2.71
N CYS A 30 -5.62 -5.33 -3.47
CA CYS A 30 -6.64 -6.02 -4.25
C CYS A 30 -7.08 -7.32 -3.58
N PHE A 31 -8.38 -7.59 -3.56
CA PHE A 31 -8.88 -8.94 -3.29
C PHE A 31 -8.36 -9.94 -4.34
N LYS A 32 -8.35 -11.23 -4.01
CA LYS A 32 -8.15 -12.26 -5.03
C LYS A 32 -9.36 -12.29 -5.98
N PRO A 33 -9.20 -12.80 -7.21
CA PRO A 33 -10.32 -13.00 -8.13
C PRO A 33 -11.43 -13.80 -7.45
N GLY A 34 -12.66 -13.29 -7.49
CA GLY A 34 -13.83 -13.91 -6.86
C GLY A 34 -14.03 -13.62 -5.37
N GLU A 35 -13.07 -12.98 -4.69
CA GLU A 35 -13.24 -12.50 -3.32
C GLU A 35 -13.77 -11.06 -3.29
N ASP A 36 -14.58 -10.74 -2.28
CA ASP A 36 -15.08 -9.39 -2.05
C ASP A 36 -15.46 -9.15 -0.59
N ALA A 37 -15.60 -7.87 -0.22
CA ALA A 37 -16.15 -7.45 1.05
C ALA A 37 -17.67 -7.71 1.14
N HIS A 38 -18.07 -8.98 1.27
CA HIS A 38 -19.47 -9.39 1.39
C HIS A 38 -20.14 -8.96 2.70
N THR A 39 -19.38 -8.46 3.67
CA THR A 39 -19.88 -8.08 5.00
C THR A 39 -19.33 -6.73 5.39
N LYS A 40 -20.16 -5.91 6.07
CA LYS A 40 -19.70 -4.70 6.76
C LYS A 40 -18.70 -5.11 7.85
N ILE A 41 -17.42 -5.07 7.50
CA ILE A 41 -16.31 -5.32 8.42
C ILE A 41 -15.83 -3.98 8.93
N ASN A 42 -15.79 -3.82 10.24
CA ASN A 42 -15.39 -2.56 10.88
C ASN A 42 -13.86 -2.40 10.96
N ARG A 43 -13.10 -3.50 11.03
CA ARG A 43 -11.65 -3.47 11.24
C ARG A 43 -10.92 -4.51 10.39
N TYR A 44 -9.87 -4.05 9.73
CA TYR A 44 -8.93 -4.87 8.96
C TYR A 44 -7.53 -4.74 9.55
N THR A 45 -6.88 -5.88 9.78
CA THR A 45 -5.47 -5.95 10.16
C THR A 45 -4.68 -6.50 8.99
N ILE A 46 -3.79 -5.67 8.42
CA ILE A 46 -3.00 -6.03 7.25
C ILE A 46 -1.62 -6.47 7.73
N HIS A 47 -1.24 -7.72 7.41
CA HIS A 47 0.06 -8.27 7.77
C HIS A 47 1.08 -7.99 6.67
N LEU A 48 1.87 -6.94 6.87
CA LEU A 48 3.00 -6.60 6.01
C LEU A 48 4.33 -6.90 6.71
N PRO A 49 5.36 -7.35 5.97
CA PRO A 49 6.71 -7.47 6.51
C PRO A 49 7.18 -6.13 7.12
N SER A 50 7.75 -6.15 8.32
CA SER A 50 8.24 -4.94 9.00
C SER A 50 9.38 -4.23 8.26
N LYS A 51 10.08 -4.94 7.35
CA LYS A 51 11.19 -4.41 6.55
C LYS A 51 10.75 -4.24 5.10
N ILE A 52 10.81 -3.01 4.57
CA ILE A 52 10.42 -2.69 3.18
C ILE A 52 11.17 -3.53 2.14
N HIS A 53 12.45 -3.83 2.35
CA HIS A 53 13.26 -4.63 1.41
C HIS A 53 12.79 -6.08 1.27
N LYS A 54 11.97 -6.58 2.21
CA LYS A 54 11.32 -7.89 2.11
C LYS A 54 10.01 -7.83 1.34
N ILE A 55 9.50 -6.63 1.05
CA ILE A 55 8.27 -6.44 0.30
C ILE A 55 8.61 -6.51 -1.20
N ARG A 56 7.96 -7.44 -1.89
CA ARG A 56 8.11 -7.61 -3.35
C ARG A 56 6.96 -6.90 -4.08
N PRO A 57 7.18 -6.41 -5.31
CA PRO A 57 6.08 -5.95 -6.16
C PRO A 57 5.01 -7.04 -6.31
N CYS A 58 3.74 -6.64 -6.30
CA CYS A 58 2.58 -7.53 -6.39
C CYS A 58 2.57 -8.67 -5.36
N GLN A 59 3.12 -8.45 -4.16
CA GLN A 59 3.17 -9.48 -3.13
C GLN A 59 1.80 -9.78 -2.53
N TYR A 60 1.54 -11.06 -2.28
CA TYR A 60 0.40 -11.51 -1.48
C TYR A 60 0.58 -11.16 0.00
N VAL A 61 -0.45 -10.60 0.59
CA VAL A 61 -0.51 -10.22 2.01
C VAL A 61 -1.73 -10.84 2.66
N THR A 62 -1.56 -11.28 3.90
CA THR A 62 -2.67 -11.78 4.70
C THR A 62 -3.39 -10.61 5.35
N ILE A 63 -4.71 -10.59 5.27
CA ILE A 63 -5.56 -9.58 5.88
C ILE A 63 -6.51 -10.31 6.83
N THR A 64 -6.41 -9.99 8.12
CA THR A 64 -7.29 -10.52 9.16
C THR A 64 -8.42 -9.54 9.42
N ILE A 65 -9.64 -10.05 9.51
CA ILE A 65 -10.82 -9.27 9.87
C ILE A 65 -11.20 -9.52 11.33
N ASP A 66 -11.96 -8.60 11.92
CA ASP A 66 -12.31 -8.65 13.34
C ASP A 66 -12.99 -9.95 13.80
N THR A 67 -13.72 -10.61 12.89
CA THR A 67 -14.37 -11.90 13.15
C THR A 67 -13.40 -13.10 13.23
N GLY A 68 -12.09 -12.85 13.18
CA GLY A 68 -11.04 -13.87 13.21
C GLY A 68 -10.79 -14.55 11.86
N LYS A 69 -11.61 -14.28 10.84
CA LYS A 69 -11.35 -14.80 9.49
C LYS A 69 -10.17 -14.06 8.85
N SER A 70 -9.44 -14.76 8.01
CA SER A 70 -8.35 -14.17 7.22
C SER A 70 -8.51 -14.51 5.76
N PHE A 71 -8.19 -13.54 4.90
CA PHE A 71 -8.12 -13.74 3.46
C PHE A 71 -6.80 -13.21 2.93
N THR A 72 -6.47 -13.57 1.69
CA THR A 72 -5.23 -13.13 1.07
C THR A 72 -5.53 -12.05 0.04
N GLY A 73 -4.98 -10.85 0.25
CA GLY A 73 -4.99 -9.79 -0.74
C GLY A 73 -3.67 -9.69 -1.50
N THR A 74 -3.63 -8.88 -2.55
CA THR A 74 -2.41 -8.53 -3.28
C THR A 74 -2.08 -7.06 -3.01
N ALA A 75 -0.88 -6.79 -2.49
CA ALA A 75 -0.36 -5.43 -2.38
C ALA A 75 0.15 -4.96 -3.75
N ARG A 76 -0.54 -3.98 -4.34
CA ARG A 76 -0.35 -3.54 -5.74
C ARG A 76 0.75 -2.48 -5.88
N PHE A 77 1.93 -2.79 -5.34
CA PHE A 77 3.16 -2.13 -5.73
C PHE A 77 3.65 -2.76 -7.03
N ASN A 78 3.75 -1.98 -8.10
CA ASN A 78 4.16 -2.48 -9.42
C ASN A 78 5.67 -2.39 -9.61
N THR A 79 6.35 -1.46 -8.91
CA THR A 79 7.79 -1.23 -9.07
C THR A 79 8.51 -1.11 -7.74
N LYS A 80 9.84 -1.28 -7.75
CA LYS A 80 10.71 -1.02 -6.59
C LYS A 80 10.74 0.47 -6.21
N VAL A 81 10.54 1.36 -7.18
CA VAL A 81 10.52 2.81 -6.99
C VAL A 81 9.30 3.20 -6.15
N GLU A 82 8.13 2.65 -6.48
CA GLU A 82 6.90 2.81 -5.70
C GLU A 82 7.06 2.37 -4.24
N LEU A 83 7.76 1.25 -3.99
CA LEU A 83 8.11 0.81 -2.63
C LEU A 83 9.01 1.81 -1.90
N ALA A 84 9.96 2.43 -2.61
CA ALA A 84 10.81 3.46 -2.03
C ALA A 84 9.99 4.72 -1.66
N TYR A 85 9.05 5.14 -2.52
CA TYR A 85 8.17 6.27 -2.20
C TYR A 85 7.31 5.98 -0.98
N PHE A 86 6.69 4.79 -0.92
CA PHE A 86 5.91 4.36 0.22
C PHE A 86 6.74 4.37 1.52
N ASN A 87 7.98 3.87 1.50
CA ASN A 87 8.88 3.88 2.66
C ASN A 87 9.22 5.30 3.16
N HIS A 88 9.18 6.28 2.26
CA HIS A 88 9.41 7.68 2.60
C HIS A 88 8.12 8.42 2.99
N GLY A 89 6.95 7.76 2.97
CA GLY A 89 5.65 8.38 3.24
C GLY A 89 5.07 9.13 2.05
N GLY A 90 5.52 8.82 0.84
CA GLY A 90 5.08 9.41 -0.42
C GLY A 90 6.22 9.93 -1.29
N ILE A 91 5.89 10.30 -2.53
CA ILE A 91 6.84 10.81 -3.52
C ILE A 91 7.43 12.16 -3.12
N LEU A 92 6.60 13.09 -2.62
CA LEU A 92 7.06 14.43 -2.27
C LEU A 92 8.09 14.41 -1.11
N PRO A 93 7.84 13.71 0.01
CA PRO A 93 8.87 13.49 1.03
C PRO A 93 10.14 12.82 0.51
N PHE A 94 10.02 11.87 -0.42
CA PHE A 94 11.17 11.23 -1.05
C PHE A 94 12.02 12.23 -1.83
N VAL A 95 11.39 13.04 -2.70
CA VAL A 95 12.08 14.02 -3.53
C VAL A 95 12.74 15.11 -2.67
N ILE A 96 12.03 15.68 -1.69
CA ILE A 96 12.58 16.72 -0.81
C ILE A 96 13.81 16.21 -0.06
N ARG A 97 13.76 14.99 0.50
CA ARG A 97 14.91 14.39 1.20
C ARG A 97 16.10 14.17 0.29
N ASN A 98 15.89 13.78 -0.97
CA ASN A 98 16.96 13.61 -1.94
C ASN A 98 17.58 14.93 -2.40
N LEU A 99 16.77 15.99 -2.56
CA LEU A 99 17.26 17.33 -2.88
C LEU A 99 18.12 17.89 -1.74
N ASN A 100 17.69 17.71 -0.49
CA ASN A 100 18.48 18.14 0.66
C ASN A 100 19.83 17.41 0.75
N LYS A 101 19.87 16.11 0.43
CA LYS A 101 21.12 15.34 0.38
C LYS A 101 22.09 15.83 -0.71
N LYS A 102 21.58 16.30 -1.85
CA LYS A 102 22.42 16.84 -2.94
C LYS A 102 22.98 18.22 -2.66
N LYS A 103 22.40 18.97 -1.70
CA LYS A 103 22.83 20.33 -1.34
C LYS A 103 23.97 20.37 -0.31
N THR A 104 24.36 19.23 0.26
CA THR A 104 25.44 19.11 1.25
C THR A 104 26.73 18.58 0.59
N ILE A 105 27.02 19.04 -0.62
CA ILE A 105 28.26 18.75 -1.35
C ILE A 105 28.84 20.07 -1.81
#